data_AF-A0A7K1V951-F1
#
_entry.id   AF-A0A7K1V951-F1
#
_cell.length_a   1.000
_cell.length_b   1.000
_cell.length_c   1.000
_cell.angle_alpha   90.00
_cell.angle_beta   90.00
_cell.angle_gamma   90.00
#
_symmetry.space_group_name_H-M   'P 1'
#
loop_
_entity.id
_entity.type
_entity.pdbx_description
1 polymer ?
#
loop_
_entity_poly.entity_id
_entity_poly.type
_entity_poly.pdbx_seq_one_letter_code
_entity_poly.pdbx_strand_id
1 'polypeptide(L)'
;MFRRPISPTELIYFPMRDLAPPFLMQLVVEGQGSIDAEALRRAVATAAEANPGARLVRDGKQWIDSGVAPSVRVVDHALEYPALEADPVLTSPIGPTPAATVEVLLLTAAPTTLVFRVFHGVMDGMGMVMWATDVLRVLRGEEPVGAPDPIADAELVRKVGAPGRPTLVLPKFRSALGHGRQESGEHRHLLRARTIHATGPGALMRVAAMLADEGGPISRIMIPVDIRRHDPTLRSTANLALPLFLDVRPGTDWKQLNEIKRAGLKENRELNQMDNGGLKYLPPAAGRGLLRTLNVLGARTGRNLASATVSHMGRYDLDELAVPGFSPTAIKVMPQHSVAMPLLMGMTECGGRTELTVSVRNGRGIEERLDALLDRIVRTLESELTPTNSDAGR
;
A
#
# COMPACT_ATOMS: atom_id res chain seq x y z
N MET A 1 23.03 -14.39 10.75
CA MET A 1 21.57 -14.65 10.74
C MET A 1 20.84 -13.35 11.05
N PHE A 2 20.05 -12.85 10.10
CA PHE A 2 19.30 -11.61 10.27
C PHE A 2 18.13 -11.82 11.25
N ARG A 3 17.93 -10.85 12.15
CA ARG A 3 16.80 -10.81 13.09
C ARG A 3 16.51 -9.36 13.46
N ARG A 4 15.25 -9.05 13.75
CA ARG A 4 14.86 -7.73 14.27
C ARG A 4 13.63 -7.82 15.17
N PRO A 5 13.46 -6.90 16.13
CA PRO A 5 12.22 -6.79 16.88
C PRO A 5 11.03 -6.52 15.94
N ILE A 6 9.87 -7.07 16.30
CA ILE A 6 8.60 -6.67 15.70
C ILE A 6 8.28 -5.27 16.19
N SER A 7 8.10 -4.33 15.26
CA SER A 7 7.86 -2.95 15.59
C SER A 7 6.44 -2.73 16.16
N PRO A 8 6.20 -1.64 16.92
CA PRO A 8 4.87 -1.27 17.35
C PRO A 8 3.81 -1.20 16.25
N THR A 9 4.18 -0.66 15.08
CA THR A 9 3.30 -0.59 13.91
C THR A 9 3.05 -1.98 13.32
N GLU A 10 4.03 -2.87 13.38
CA GLU A 10 3.86 -4.24 12.89
C GLU A 10 2.94 -5.06 13.80
N LEU A 11 2.98 -4.81 15.11
CA LEU A 11 2.10 -5.48 16.08
C LEU A 11 0.62 -5.22 15.80
N ILE A 12 0.25 -4.05 15.28
CA ILE A 12 -1.15 -3.73 14.96
C ILE A 12 -1.64 -4.44 13.70
N TYR A 13 -0.76 -4.93 12.83
CA TYR A 13 -1.13 -5.59 11.58
C TYR A 13 -1.54 -7.06 11.75
N PHE A 14 -1.12 -7.73 12.83
CA PHE A 14 -1.61 -9.09 13.13
C PHE A 14 -3.14 -9.14 13.33
N PRO A 15 -3.75 -8.35 14.25
CA PRO A 15 -5.20 -8.36 14.39
C PRO A 15 -5.92 -7.81 13.16
N MET A 16 -5.29 -6.95 12.34
CA MET A 16 -5.89 -6.51 11.07
C MET A 16 -5.99 -7.66 10.05
N ARG A 17 -4.95 -8.52 9.97
CA ARG A 17 -4.96 -9.73 9.13
C ARG A 17 -6.11 -10.67 9.49
N ASP A 18 -6.40 -10.83 10.78
CA ASP A 18 -7.52 -11.65 11.24
C ASP A 18 -8.89 -11.03 10.93
N LEU A 19 -8.98 -9.70 10.89
CA LEU A 19 -10.25 -8.97 10.74
C LEU A 19 -10.62 -8.67 9.28
N ALA A 20 -9.63 -8.59 8.39
CA ALA A 20 -9.82 -8.35 6.95
C ALA A 20 -8.81 -9.19 6.13
N PRO A 21 -8.95 -10.53 6.11
CA PRO A 21 -8.09 -11.37 5.29
C PRO A 21 -8.26 -11.04 3.79
N PRO A 22 -7.20 -11.20 2.97
CA PRO A 22 -5.88 -11.75 3.35
C PRO A 22 -4.91 -10.72 3.97
N PHE A 23 -5.27 -9.43 4.01
CA PHE A 23 -4.45 -8.31 4.51
C PHE A 23 -3.02 -8.27 3.93
N LEU A 24 -2.95 -8.21 2.60
CA LEU A 24 -1.71 -8.18 1.84
C LEU A 24 -1.59 -6.85 1.09
N MET A 25 -0.39 -6.27 1.09
CA MET A 25 -0.01 -5.30 0.07
C MET A 25 0.43 -6.08 -1.17
N GLN A 26 0.06 -5.59 -2.36
CA GLN A 26 0.42 -6.28 -3.59
C GLN A 26 0.97 -5.30 -4.62
N LEU A 27 2.12 -5.62 -5.21
CA LEU A 27 2.63 -4.94 -6.38
C LEU A 27 2.33 -5.80 -7.61
N VAL A 28 1.53 -5.28 -8.52
CA VAL A 28 1.08 -5.94 -9.74
C VAL A 28 1.85 -5.34 -10.91
N VAL A 29 2.58 -6.16 -11.65
CA VAL A 29 3.27 -5.78 -12.89
C VAL A 29 2.68 -6.59 -14.03
N GLU A 30 1.87 -5.94 -14.88
CA GLU A 30 1.25 -6.55 -16.05
C GLU A 30 2.11 -6.28 -17.28
N GLY A 31 2.22 -7.24 -18.19
CA GLY A 31 3.01 -7.07 -19.40
C GLY A 31 2.68 -8.06 -20.50
N GLN A 32 3.44 -7.94 -21.59
CA GLN A 32 3.38 -8.83 -22.74
C GLN A 32 4.58 -9.78 -22.72
N GLY A 33 4.42 -10.93 -23.37
CA GLY A 33 5.45 -11.97 -23.44
C GLY A 33 5.27 -13.02 -22.34
N SER A 34 6.37 -13.56 -21.84
CA SER A 34 6.36 -14.66 -20.88
C SER A 34 7.59 -14.61 -19.98
N ILE A 35 7.47 -15.13 -18.77
CA ILE A 35 8.58 -15.25 -17.82
C ILE A 35 8.82 -16.73 -17.56
N ASP A 36 10.08 -17.17 -17.68
CA ASP A 36 10.47 -18.52 -17.28
C ASP A 36 10.31 -18.69 -15.77
N ALA A 37 9.47 -19.64 -15.35
CA ALA A 37 9.13 -19.82 -13.95
C ALA A 37 10.32 -20.25 -13.08
N GLU A 38 11.27 -21.01 -13.63
CA GLU A 38 12.46 -21.44 -12.90
C GLU A 38 13.48 -20.30 -12.76
N ALA A 39 13.62 -19.47 -13.79
CA ALA A 39 14.40 -18.23 -13.72
C ALA A 39 13.81 -17.28 -12.66
N LEU A 40 12.48 -17.14 -12.62
CA LEU A 40 11.81 -16.36 -11.59
C LEU A 40 12.04 -16.92 -10.18
N ARG A 41 11.94 -18.25 -9.99
CA ARG A 41 12.26 -18.88 -8.69
C ARG A 41 13.68 -18.60 -8.24
N ARG A 42 14.67 -18.72 -9.13
CA ARG A 42 16.07 -18.40 -8.83
C ARG A 42 16.24 -16.92 -8.50
N ALA A 43 15.65 -16.03 -9.30
CA ALA A 43 15.73 -14.59 -9.07
C ALA A 43 15.11 -14.17 -7.74
N VAL A 44 13.97 -14.74 -7.38
CA VAL A 44 13.33 -14.54 -6.07
C VAL A 44 14.21 -15.01 -4.93
N ALA A 45 14.88 -16.17 -5.06
CA ALA A 45 15.80 -16.67 -4.05
C ALA A 45 17.02 -15.74 -3.86
N THR A 46 17.69 -15.36 -4.95
CA THR A 46 18.84 -14.44 -4.92
C THR A 46 18.47 -13.07 -4.36
N ALA A 47 17.36 -12.47 -4.82
CA ALA A 47 16.90 -11.20 -4.30
C ALA A 47 16.52 -11.28 -2.82
N ALA A 48 15.91 -12.38 -2.36
CA ALA A 48 15.57 -12.60 -0.96
C ALA A 48 16.79 -12.82 -0.06
N GLU A 49 17.91 -13.31 -0.61
CA GLU A 49 19.20 -13.35 0.09
C GLU A 49 19.74 -11.95 0.39
N ALA A 50 19.69 -11.05 -0.60
CA ALA A 50 20.09 -9.65 -0.43
C ALA A 50 19.06 -8.82 0.35
N ASN A 51 17.82 -9.28 0.45
CA ASN A 51 16.71 -8.63 1.18
C ASN A 51 16.13 -9.58 2.24
N PRO A 52 16.82 -9.79 3.39
CA PRO A 52 16.39 -10.75 4.41
C PRO A 52 14.97 -10.53 4.94
N GLY A 53 14.45 -9.31 4.82
CA GLY A 53 13.07 -8.98 5.16
C GLY A 53 12.01 -9.78 4.40
N ALA A 54 12.34 -10.33 3.22
CA ALA A 54 11.44 -11.18 2.44
C ALA A 54 11.31 -12.60 2.99
N ARG A 55 12.21 -13.02 3.90
CA ARG A 55 12.29 -14.40 4.42
C ARG A 55 11.86 -14.52 5.89
N LEU A 56 11.20 -13.48 6.40
CA LEU A 56 10.91 -13.36 7.82
C LEU A 56 9.74 -14.25 8.25
N VAL A 57 9.98 -15.00 9.32
CA VAL A 57 8.95 -15.69 10.10
C VAL A 57 8.94 -15.15 11.52
N ARG A 58 7.78 -15.24 12.18
CA ARG A 58 7.61 -14.73 13.53
C ARG A 58 8.13 -15.74 14.55
N ASP A 59 9.00 -15.27 15.45
CA ASP A 59 9.40 -15.98 16.66
C ASP A 59 9.17 -15.07 17.89
N GLY A 60 8.07 -15.34 18.61
CA GLY A 60 7.65 -14.53 19.75
C GLY A 60 7.44 -13.05 19.40
N LYS A 61 8.39 -12.21 19.86
CA LYS A 61 8.43 -10.74 19.65
C LYS A 61 9.47 -10.31 18.59
N GLN A 62 10.05 -11.27 17.88
CA GLN A 62 11.08 -11.04 16.87
C GLN A 62 10.60 -11.53 15.51
N TRP A 63 11.09 -10.88 14.47
CA TRP A 63 11.20 -11.44 13.14
C TRP A 63 12.56 -12.10 12.99
N ILE A 64 12.58 -13.34 12.52
CA ILE A 64 13.81 -14.09 12.23
C ILE A 64 13.84 -14.45 10.75
N ASP A 65 15.01 -14.31 10.13
CA ASP A 65 15.24 -14.82 8.79
C ASP A 65 15.24 -16.34 8.83
N SER A 66 14.25 -16.94 8.15
CA SER A 66 14.09 -18.40 8.08
C SER A 66 15.13 -19.07 7.18
N GLY A 67 15.83 -18.31 6.33
CA GLY A 67 16.66 -18.83 5.25
C GLY A 67 15.86 -19.44 4.09
N VAL A 68 14.53 -19.43 4.16
CA VAL A 68 13.66 -19.98 3.11
C VAL A 68 13.22 -18.85 2.17
N ALA A 69 13.48 -19.01 0.88
CA ALA A 69 13.06 -18.05 -0.13
C ALA A 69 11.51 -17.98 -0.25
N PRO A 70 10.94 -16.81 -0.60
CA PRO A 70 9.52 -16.68 -0.92
C PRO A 70 9.12 -17.66 -2.03
N SER A 71 7.91 -18.21 -1.94
CA SER A 71 7.42 -19.12 -2.97
C SER A 71 7.03 -18.37 -4.25
N VAL A 72 7.24 -19.04 -5.40
CA VAL A 72 6.72 -18.60 -6.70
C VAL A 72 5.63 -19.56 -7.12
N ARG A 73 4.39 -19.08 -7.14
CA ARG A 73 3.22 -19.85 -7.57
C ARG A 73 2.81 -19.44 -8.98
N VAL A 74 2.87 -20.40 -9.90
CA VAL A 74 2.47 -20.20 -11.30
C VAL A 74 1.02 -20.61 -11.44
N VAL A 75 0.19 -19.74 -12.02
CA VAL A 75 -1.25 -19.98 -12.17
C VAL A 75 -1.68 -19.53 -13.57
N ASP A 76 -2.43 -20.37 -14.26
CA ASP A 76 -3.08 -19.98 -15.50
C ASP A 76 -4.36 -19.19 -15.18
N HIS A 77 -4.22 -17.88 -15.05
CA HIS A 77 -5.28 -16.95 -14.63
C HIS A 77 -4.99 -15.55 -15.16
N ALA A 78 -6.02 -14.75 -15.39
CA ALA A 78 -5.92 -13.31 -15.66
C ALA A 78 -6.78 -12.56 -14.64
N LEU A 79 -6.32 -11.42 -14.16
CA LEU A 79 -7.03 -10.67 -13.12
C LEU A 79 -8.43 -10.21 -13.57
N GLU A 80 -9.42 -10.40 -12.70
CA GLU A 80 -10.82 -10.08 -12.99
C GLU A 80 -11.17 -8.63 -12.66
N TYR A 81 -11.11 -7.76 -13.66
CA TYR A 81 -11.56 -6.37 -13.57
C TYR A 81 -13.06 -6.23 -13.92
N PRO A 82 -13.78 -5.24 -13.34
CA PRO A 82 -13.33 -4.27 -12.35
C PRO A 82 -13.42 -4.76 -10.88
N ALA A 83 -14.10 -5.88 -10.62
CA ALA A 83 -14.42 -6.38 -9.28
C ALA A 83 -13.33 -7.28 -8.68
N LEU A 84 -12.14 -6.71 -8.47
CA LEU A 84 -10.97 -7.45 -8.01
C LEU A 84 -11.13 -8.10 -6.62
N GLU A 85 -12.08 -7.64 -5.79
CA GLU A 85 -12.42 -8.27 -4.51
C GLU A 85 -13.03 -9.67 -4.66
N ALA A 86 -13.56 -9.98 -5.84
CA ALA A 86 -14.11 -11.29 -6.16
C ALA A 86 -13.09 -12.23 -6.82
N ASP A 87 -11.93 -11.71 -7.25
CA ASP A 87 -10.90 -12.50 -7.93
C ASP A 87 -10.34 -13.58 -6.98
N PRO A 88 -10.51 -14.88 -7.30
CA PRO A 88 -10.18 -15.97 -6.39
C PRO A 88 -8.66 -16.16 -6.22
N VAL A 89 -7.85 -15.70 -7.16
CA VAL A 89 -6.39 -15.81 -7.10
C VAL A 89 -5.81 -14.64 -6.33
N LEU A 90 -6.21 -13.41 -6.64
CA LEU A 90 -5.73 -12.20 -5.99
C LEU A 90 -6.08 -12.16 -4.50
N THR A 91 -7.28 -12.62 -4.14
CA THR A 91 -7.78 -12.62 -2.75
C THR A 91 -7.45 -13.89 -1.97
N SER A 92 -6.81 -14.88 -2.60
CA SER A 92 -6.38 -16.11 -1.94
C SER A 92 -5.37 -15.83 -0.80
N PRO A 93 -5.34 -16.68 0.25
CA PRO A 93 -4.31 -16.59 1.28
C PRO A 93 -2.88 -16.66 0.73
N ILE A 94 -1.95 -16.12 1.51
CA ILE A 94 -0.52 -16.24 1.23
C ILE A 94 -0.03 -17.67 1.48
N GLY A 95 0.74 -18.21 0.54
CA GLY A 95 1.22 -19.59 0.56
C GLY A 95 2.75 -19.72 0.58
N PRO A 96 3.28 -20.95 0.71
CA PRO A 96 2.56 -22.22 0.72
C PRO A 96 2.21 -22.70 2.14
N THR A 97 2.66 -22.00 3.18
CA THR A 97 2.39 -22.34 4.58
C THR A 97 1.68 -21.20 5.31
N PRO A 98 0.98 -21.46 6.43
CA PRO A 98 0.38 -20.40 7.23
C PRO A 98 1.39 -19.37 7.78
N ALA A 99 2.66 -19.75 7.89
CA ALA A 99 3.75 -18.89 8.35
C ALA A 99 4.32 -17.99 7.24
N ALA A 100 3.96 -18.22 5.98
CA ALA A 100 4.42 -17.41 4.87
C ALA A 100 3.98 -15.95 5.04
N THR A 101 4.93 -15.05 4.75
CA THR A 101 4.76 -13.60 4.85
C THR A 101 4.95 -12.91 3.52
N VAL A 102 5.63 -13.55 2.56
CA VAL A 102 5.91 -13.03 1.22
C VAL A 102 5.80 -14.17 0.20
N GLU A 103 5.29 -13.86 -0.98
CA GLU A 103 5.30 -14.74 -2.15
C GLU A 103 5.24 -13.94 -3.46
N VAL A 104 5.43 -14.64 -4.58
CA VAL A 104 5.21 -14.12 -5.93
C VAL A 104 4.22 -15.02 -6.66
N LEU A 105 3.22 -14.40 -7.29
CA LEU A 105 2.39 -15.07 -8.29
C LEU A 105 2.92 -14.74 -9.69
N LEU A 106 3.02 -15.76 -10.53
CA LEU A 106 3.17 -15.61 -11.97
C LEU A 106 1.87 -16.07 -12.62
N LEU A 107 1.08 -15.10 -13.08
CA LEU A 107 -0.16 -15.34 -13.79
C LEU A 107 0.14 -15.42 -15.30
N THR A 108 -0.11 -16.57 -15.91
CA THR A 108 0.37 -16.85 -17.28
C THR A 108 -0.63 -16.51 -18.38
N ALA A 109 -1.92 -16.39 -18.07
CA ALA A 109 -2.91 -15.95 -19.05
C ALA A 109 -2.67 -14.47 -19.40
N ALA A 110 -3.01 -14.06 -20.61
CA ALA A 110 -2.75 -12.71 -21.08
C ALA A 110 -3.63 -11.66 -20.37
N PRO A 111 -3.08 -10.51 -19.95
CA PRO A 111 -1.65 -10.18 -19.96
C PRO A 111 -0.89 -10.97 -18.89
N THR A 112 0.32 -11.44 -19.21
CA THR A 112 1.18 -12.08 -18.21
C THR A 112 1.42 -11.10 -17.07
N THR A 113 1.23 -11.56 -15.84
CA THR A 113 1.22 -10.68 -14.67
C THR A 113 2.05 -11.25 -13.54
N LEU A 114 3.00 -10.45 -13.04
CA LEU A 114 3.67 -10.71 -11.76
C LEU A 114 2.89 -10.04 -10.64
N VAL A 115 2.59 -10.78 -9.57
CA VAL A 115 2.00 -10.21 -8.35
C VAL A 115 2.91 -10.52 -7.16
N PHE A 116 3.61 -9.50 -6.67
CA PHE A 116 4.38 -9.60 -5.43
C PHE A 116 3.43 -9.37 -4.27
N ARG A 117 3.20 -10.38 -3.43
CA ARG A 117 2.27 -10.29 -2.30
C ARG A 117 3.03 -10.31 -0.98
N VAL A 118 2.77 -9.30 -0.16
CA VAL A 118 3.52 -9.08 1.08
C VAL A 118 2.55 -8.85 2.24
N PHE A 119 2.71 -9.62 3.31
CA PHE A 119 2.08 -9.33 4.58
C PHE A 119 2.67 -8.05 5.15
N HIS A 120 1.83 -7.03 5.32
CA HIS A 120 2.27 -5.70 5.75
C HIS A 120 2.97 -5.70 7.12
N GLY A 121 2.78 -6.73 7.95
CA GLY A 121 3.54 -6.89 9.20
C GLY A 121 5.05 -7.09 9.04
N VAL A 122 5.55 -7.47 7.85
CA VAL A 122 7.00 -7.66 7.63
C VAL A 122 7.66 -6.52 6.85
N MET A 123 6.91 -5.82 6.01
CA MET A 123 7.41 -4.77 5.13
C MET A 123 6.36 -3.67 4.90
N ASP A 124 6.82 -2.45 4.60
CA ASP A 124 5.99 -1.39 4.03
C ASP A 124 6.02 -1.41 2.49
N GLY A 125 5.28 -0.49 1.86
CA GLY A 125 5.20 -0.39 0.40
C GLY A 125 6.55 -0.16 -0.26
N MET A 126 7.41 0.69 0.32
CA MET A 126 8.76 0.93 -0.23
C MET A 126 9.68 -0.27 -0.06
N GLY A 127 9.59 -0.99 1.06
CA GLY A 127 10.30 -2.26 1.25
C GLY A 127 9.88 -3.33 0.24
N MET A 128 8.59 -3.41 -0.09
CA MET A 128 8.09 -4.29 -1.17
C MET A 128 8.66 -3.86 -2.54
N VAL A 129 8.69 -2.57 -2.85
CA VAL A 129 9.25 -2.05 -4.11
C VAL A 129 10.75 -2.34 -4.21
N MET A 130 11.52 -2.15 -3.14
CA MET A 130 12.96 -2.48 -3.11
C MET A 130 13.20 -3.94 -3.46
N TRP A 131 12.49 -4.85 -2.78
CA TRP A 131 12.63 -6.30 -3.03
C TRP A 131 12.15 -6.70 -4.42
N ALA A 132 10.98 -6.24 -4.87
CA ALA A 132 10.44 -6.56 -6.19
C ALA A 132 11.37 -6.05 -7.32
N THR A 133 11.96 -4.87 -7.16
CA THR A 133 12.92 -4.32 -8.12
C THR A 133 14.18 -5.19 -8.19
N ASP A 134 14.69 -5.67 -7.06
CA ASP A 134 15.83 -6.59 -7.04
C ASP A 134 15.52 -7.93 -7.71
N VAL A 135 14.28 -8.45 -7.61
CA VAL A 135 13.87 -9.63 -8.37
C VAL A 135 13.97 -9.38 -9.88
N LEU A 136 13.49 -8.23 -10.35
CA LEU A 136 13.58 -7.85 -11.77
C LEU A 136 15.04 -7.62 -12.22
N ARG A 137 15.90 -7.04 -11.38
CA ARG A 137 17.35 -6.94 -11.62
C ARG A 137 17.99 -8.30 -11.84
N VAL A 138 17.74 -9.25 -10.93
CA VAL A 138 18.32 -10.59 -11.05
C VAL A 138 17.80 -11.32 -12.29
N LEU A 139 16.53 -11.12 -12.68
CA LEU A 139 16.01 -11.65 -13.94
C LEU A 139 16.72 -11.09 -15.19
N ARG A 140 17.26 -9.87 -15.12
CA ARG A 140 18.13 -9.29 -16.15
C ARG A 140 19.59 -9.76 -16.07
N GLY A 141 19.95 -10.56 -15.06
CA GLY A 141 21.31 -10.97 -14.80
C GLY A 141 22.15 -9.91 -14.08
N GLU A 142 21.51 -8.92 -13.45
CA GLU A 142 22.17 -7.92 -12.61
C GLU A 142 22.25 -8.38 -11.14
N GLU A 143 23.21 -7.85 -10.40
CA GLU A 143 23.29 -8.05 -8.95
C GLU A 143 22.17 -7.29 -8.22
N PRO A 144 21.55 -7.88 -7.18
CA PRO A 144 20.58 -7.18 -6.36
C PRO A 144 21.27 -6.08 -5.54
N VAL A 145 20.57 -4.97 -5.31
CA VAL A 145 21.09 -3.87 -4.46
C VAL A 145 21.00 -4.25 -2.98
N GLY A 146 19.94 -4.98 -2.61
CA GLY A 146 19.71 -5.48 -1.26
C GLY A 146 19.16 -4.45 -0.29
N ALA A 147 18.73 -4.95 0.87
CA ALA A 147 18.27 -4.16 2.02
C ALA A 147 18.55 -4.93 3.32
N PRO A 148 19.82 -4.98 3.76
CA PRO A 148 20.26 -5.83 4.86
C PRO A 148 20.02 -5.22 6.25
N ASP A 149 19.54 -3.99 6.36
CA ASP A 149 19.45 -3.30 7.65
C ASP A 149 18.26 -3.80 8.48
N PRO A 150 18.46 -4.18 9.76
CA PRO A 150 17.41 -4.70 10.63
C PRO A 150 16.53 -3.61 11.27
N ILE A 151 16.61 -2.38 10.78
CA ILE A 151 16.00 -1.20 11.39
C ILE A 151 14.55 -1.06 10.94
N ALA A 152 13.64 -0.92 11.90
CA ALA A 152 12.24 -0.55 11.67
C ALA A 152 11.94 0.84 12.26
N ASP A 153 10.72 1.31 12.01
CA ASP A 153 10.23 2.63 12.41
C ASP A 153 10.60 3.07 13.83
N ALA A 154 10.34 2.25 14.86
CA ALA A 154 10.58 2.63 16.25
C ALA A 154 12.06 2.90 16.55
N GLU A 155 12.96 2.14 15.92
CA GLU A 155 14.38 2.38 16.06
C GLU A 155 14.81 3.65 15.34
N LEU A 156 14.34 3.89 14.11
CA LEU A 156 14.69 5.09 13.36
C LEU A 156 14.16 6.36 14.04
N VAL A 157 12.89 6.36 14.49
CA VAL A 157 12.32 7.50 15.22
C VAL A 157 13.08 7.76 16.53
N ARG A 158 13.52 6.71 17.24
CA ARG A 158 14.35 6.90 18.44
C ARG A 158 15.70 7.54 18.13
N LYS A 159 16.30 7.27 16.97
CA LYS A 159 17.56 7.89 16.52
C LYS A 159 17.37 9.34 16.11
N VAL A 160 16.32 9.63 15.34
CA VAL A 160 16.05 10.97 14.77
C VAL A 160 15.41 11.91 15.80
N GLY A 161 14.55 11.38 16.66
CA GLY A 161 13.72 12.13 17.60
C GLY A 161 12.36 12.50 17.01
N ALA A 162 11.36 12.67 17.90
CA ALA A 162 10.03 13.14 17.55
C ALA A 162 9.84 14.58 18.09
N PRO A 163 9.63 15.59 17.25
CA PRO A 163 9.64 17.00 17.67
C PRO A 163 8.42 17.47 18.47
N GLY A 164 7.37 16.65 18.57
CA GLY A 164 6.11 17.04 19.18
C GLY A 164 5.26 15.86 19.65
N ARG A 165 3.96 16.12 19.80
CA ARG A 165 2.98 15.14 20.29
C ARG A 165 2.23 14.46 19.14
N PRO A 166 1.81 13.19 19.32
CA PRO A 166 0.99 12.51 18.33
C PRO A 166 -0.33 13.25 18.09
N THR A 167 -0.85 13.12 16.88
CA THR A 167 -2.17 13.65 16.53
C THR A 167 -3.24 12.86 17.27
N LEU A 168 -4.18 13.54 17.93
CA LEU A 168 -5.28 12.85 18.60
C LEU A 168 -6.17 12.11 17.59
N VAL A 169 -6.30 10.79 17.78
CA VAL A 169 -7.06 9.89 16.91
C VAL A 169 -8.42 9.59 17.53
N LEU A 170 -9.47 10.18 16.96
CA LEU A 170 -10.86 10.00 17.39
C LEU A 170 -11.72 9.55 16.19
N PRO A 171 -12.67 8.61 16.38
CA PRO A 171 -13.56 8.16 15.33
C PRO A 171 -14.66 9.20 15.05
N LYS A 172 -14.32 10.27 14.34
CA LYS A 172 -15.26 11.38 14.03
C LYS A 172 -15.29 11.79 12.56
N PHE A 173 -14.38 11.26 11.74
CA PHE A 173 -14.24 11.66 10.35
C PHE A 173 -15.10 10.80 9.44
N ARG A 174 -15.75 11.40 8.45
CA ARG A 174 -16.56 10.68 7.46
C ARG A 174 -15.73 10.41 6.22
N SER A 175 -15.99 9.28 5.57
CA SER A 175 -15.43 8.99 4.25
C SER A 175 -16.20 9.76 3.18
N ALA A 176 -15.54 10.10 2.07
CA ALA A 176 -16.16 10.66 0.86
C ALA A 176 -17.30 9.79 0.31
N LEU A 177 -17.24 8.48 0.56
CA LEU A 177 -18.24 7.52 0.10
C LEU A 177 -19.36 7.32 1.14
N GLY A 178 -19.32 8.01 2.27
CA GLY A 178 -20.27 7.85 3.36
C GLY A 178 -20.16 6.47 4.03
N HIS A 179 -21.31 5.88 4.33
CA HIS A 179 -21.43 4.50 4.86
C HIS A 179 -22.65 3.82 4.25
N GLY A 180 -22.70 2.50 4.40
CA GLY A 180 -23.82 1.65 3.99
C GLY A 180 -23.91 0.43 4.91
N ARG A 181 -25.11 -0.12 5.06
CA ARG A 181 -25.30 -1.36 5.83
C ARG A 181 -24.58 -2.49 5.11
N GLN A 182 -23.72 -3.23 5.82
CA GLN A 182 -23.08 -4.43 5.28
C GLN A 182 -24.09 -5.58 5.25
N GLU A 183 -24.25 -6.21 4.11
CA GLU A 183 -25.15 -7.35 3.93
C GLU A 183 -24.38 -8.68 4.05
N SER A 184 -25.09 -9.74 4.41
CA SER A 184 -24.49 -11.07 4.50
C SER A 184 -24.31 -11.65 3.10
N GLY A 185 -23.16 -12.28 2.84
CA GLY A 185 -22.84 -12.86 1.53
C GLY A 185 -22.13 -11.90 0.58
N GLU A 186 -22.12 -10.60 0.86
CA GLU A 186 -21.34 -9.62 0.10
C GLU A 186 -19.90 -9.52 0.61
N HIS A 187 -18.98 -9.16 -0.29
CA HIS A 187 -17.62 -8.79 0.10
C HIS A 187 -17.66 -7.59 1.04
N ARG A 188 -16.96 -7.67 2.18
CA ARG A 188 -16.93 -6.59 3.19
C ARG A 188 -16.18 -5.35 2.72
N HIS A 189 -15.38 -5.51 1.67
CA HIS A 189 -14.57 -4.47 1.05
C HIS A 189 -14.62 -4.63 -0.47
N LEU A 190 -14.53 -3.51 -1.18
CA LEU A 190 -14.39 -3.47 -2.63
C LEU A 190 -12.94 -3.15 -2.97
N LEU A 191 -12.45 -3.73 -4.05
CA LEU A 191 -11.14 -3.44 -4.64
C LEU A 191 -11.37 -3.02 -6.11
N ARG A 192 -11.01 -1.79 -6.44
CA ARG A 192 -11.14 -1.25 -7.80
C ARG A 192 -9.80 -0.77 -8.30
N ALA A 193 -9.65 -0.76 -9.63
CA ALA A 193 -8.59 -0.04 -10.31
C ALA A 193 -9.17 0.84 -11.43
N ARG A 194 -8.47 1.93 -11.73
CA ARG A 194 -8.69 2.80 -12.89
C ARG A 194 -7.35 3.19 -13.46
N THR A 195 -7.25 3.14 -14.79
CA THR A 195 -6.18 3.80 -15.52
C THR A 195 -6.64 5.20 -15.86
N ILE A 196 -5.78 6.19 -15.62
CA ILE A 196 -5.98 7.60 -15.93
C ILE A 196 -4.95 7.95 -16.99
N HIS A 197 -5.38 8.40 -18.16
CA HIS A 197 -4.49 8.72 -19.29
C HIS A 197 -3.83 10.10 -19.15
N ALA A 198 -3.31 10.37 -17.97
CA ALA A 198 -2.52 11.55 -17.66
C ALA A 198 -1.57 11.29 -16.49
N THR A 199 -0.51 12.07 -16.43
CA THR A 199 0.44 12.12 -15.31
C THR A 199 0.76 13.57 -15.00
N GLY A 200 1.13 13.87 -13.76
CA GLY A 200 1.54 15.23 -13.46
C GLY A 200 1.61 15.61 -12.00
N PRO A 201 2.17 16.79 -11.71
CA PRO A 201 2.37 17.23 -10.34
C PRO A 201 1.04 17.42 -9.62
N GLY A 202 1.02 17.06 -8.35
CA GLY A 202 -0.12 17.33 -7.48
C GLY A 202 -1.29 16.36 -7.63
N ALA A 203 -1.20 15.31 -8.46
CA ALA A 203 -2.26 14.32 -8.63
C ALA A 203 -2.78 13.77 -7.28
N LEU A 204 -1.87 13.38 -6.37
CA LEU A 204 -2.18 12.98 -4.99
C LEU A 204 -3.02 14.03 -4.22
N MET A 205 -2.68 15.32 -4.35
CA MET A 205 -3.32 16.41 -3.60
C MET A 205 -4.65 16.81 -4.23
N ARG A 206 -4.79 16.70 -5.55
CA ARG A 206 -6.07 16.87 -6.26
C ARG A 206 -7.07 15.80 -5.82
N VAL A 207 -6.66 14.53 -5.80
CA VAL A 207 -7.49 13.44 -5.25
C VAL A 207 -7.86 13.72 -3.80
N ALA A 208 -6.90 14.10 -2.95
CA ALA A 208 -7.19 14.42 -1.55
C ALA A 208 -8.17 15.60 -1.36
N ALA A 209 -8.09 16.64 -2.21
CA ALA A 209 -9.04 17.75 -2.21
C ALA A 209 -10.45 17.29 -2.62
N MET A 210 -10.58 16.50 -3.69
CA MET A 210 -11.86 15.93 -4.12
C MET A 210 -12.50 15.05 -3.04
N LEU A 211 -11.68 14.25 -2.33
CA LEU A 211 -12.17 13.47 -1.19
C LEU A 211 -12.63 14.35 -0.03
N ALA A 212 -12.00 15.50 0.17
CA ALA A 212 -12.37 16.43 1.22
C ALA A 212 -13.72 17.09 0.96
N ASP A 213 -14.03 17.42 -0.29
CA ASP A 213 -15.30 18.00 -0.72
C ASP A 213 -16.50 17.09 -0.42
N GLU A 214 -16.30 15.77 -0.52
CA GLU A 214 -17.33 14.76 -0.29
C GLU A 214 -17.35 14.23 1.17
N GLY A 215 -16.24 14.37 1.92
CA GLY A 215 -16.01 13.74 3.22
C GLY A 215 -16.59 14.46 4.44
N GLY A 216 -17.35 15.54 4.25
CA GLY A 216 -18.01 16.31 5.31
C GLY A 216 -17.29 17.61 5.70
N PRO A 217 -17.63 18.26 6.84
CA PRO A 217 -17.17 19.61 7.14
C PRO A 217 -15.65 19.73 7.38
N ILE A 218 -15.03 18.63 7.84
CA ILE A 218 -13.57 18.46 7.94
C ILE A 218 -13.28 16.99 7.64
N SER A 219 -12.43 16.78 6.65
CA SER A 219 -11.92 15.46 6.26
C SER A 219 -10.50 15.29 6.75
N ARG A 220 -10.19 14.16 7.40
CA ARG A 220 -8.80 13.84 7.78
C ARG A 220 -8.21 12.91 6.73
N ILE A 221 -7.28 13.44 5.94
CA ILE A 221 -6.54 12.68 4.94
C ILE A 221 -5.23 12.21 5.55
N MET A 222 -5.00 10.90 5.54
CA MET A 222 -3.73 10.29 5.94
C MET A 222 -2.84 10.10 4.73
N ILE A 223 -1.61 10.58 4.80
CA ILE A 223 -0.58 10.32 3.79
C ILE A 223 0.54 9.52 4.46
N PRO A 224 0.83 8.28 4.04
CA PRO A 224 1.99 7.56 4.54
C PRO A 224 3.27 8.25 4.02
N VAL A 225 4.20 8.53 4.94
CA VAL A 225 5.50 9.15 4.65
C VAL A 225 6.58 8.11 4.92
N ASP A 226 7.41 7.84 3.92
CA ASP A 226 8.61 7.04 4.09
C ASP A 226 9.63 7.81 4.93
N ILE A 227 9.85 7.34 6.17
CA ILE A 227 10.75 7.99 7.12
C ILE A 227 12.21 7.66 6.86
N ARG A 228 12.54 6.79 5.88
CA ARG A 228 13.91 6.64 5.36
C ARG A 228 14.48 7.97 4.85
N ARG A 229 13.64 8.97 4.54
CA ARG A 229 14.08 10.34 4.23
C ARG A 229 15.00 10.98 5.31
N HIS A 230 14.96 10.48 6.54
CA HIS A 230 15.80 10.96 7.66
C HIS A 230 17.14 10.25 7.77
N ASP A 231 17.32 9.14 7.05
CA ASP A 231 18.59 8.43 6.89
C ASP A 231 18.67 7.83 5.47
N PRO A 232 19.16 8.61 4.49
CA PRO A 232 19.21 8.16 3.09
C PRO A 232 20.12 6.95 2.85
N THR A 233 20.99 6.60 3.81
CA THR A 233 21.87 5.44 3.71
C THR A 233 21.19 4.14 4.15
N LEU A 234 20.09 4.26 4.88
CA LEU A 234 19.33 3.13 5.40
C LEU A 234 18.68 2.31 4.27
N ARG A 235 19.02 1.02 4.23
CA ARG A 235 18.44 0.03 3.32
C ARG A 235 17.76 -1.06 4.13
N SER A 236 16.53 -0.78 4.53
CA SER A 236 15.67 -1.73 5.25
C SER A 236 14.34 -1.89 4.53
N THR A 237 13.85 -3.13 4.42
CA THR A 237 12.50 -3.40 3.90
C THR A 237 11.42 -3.32 4.98
N ALA A 238 11.78 -3.10 6.25
CA ALA A 238 10.83 -3.10 7.36
C ALA A 238 9.78 -1.98 7.25
N ASN A 239 8.81 -1.98 8.17
CA ASN A 239 7.85 -0.87 8.23
C ASN A 239 8.52 0.42 8.69
N LEU A 240 8.61 1.39 7.78
CA LEU A 240 9.22 2.71 7.92
C LEU A 240 8.32 3.76 7.27
N ALA A 241 7.00 3.54 7.29
CA ALA A 241 5.99 4.47 6.82
C ALA A 241 5.18 5.00 8.01
N LEU A 242 5.30 6.30 8.31
CA LEU A 242 4.50 6.94 9.36
C LEU A 242 3.47 7.92 8.76
N PRO A 243 2.28 8.04 9.38
CA PRO A 243 1.24 8.88 8.82
C PRO A 243 1.55 10.37 9.01
N LEU A 244 1.34 11.15 7.95
CA LEU A 244 1.11 12.59 8.04
C LEU A 244 -0.39 12.85 7.87
N PHE A 245 -1.03 13.38 8.92
CA PHE A 245 -2.46 13.71 8.89
C PHE A 245 -2.66 15.16 8.44
N LEU A 246 -3.52 15.33 7.44
CA LEU A 246 -3.99 16.63 6.95
C LEU A 246 -5.48 16.74 7.25
N ASP A 247 -5.87 17.72 8.07
CA ASP A 247 -7.27 18.06 8.30
C ASP A 247 -7.69 19.12 7.26
N VAL A 248 -8.58 18.72 6.35
CA VAL A 248 -8.92 19.46 5.13
C VAL A 248 -10.39 19.85 5.17
N ARG A 249 -10.71 21.10 4.81
CA ARG A 249 -12.10 21.55 4.67
C ARG A 249 -12.54 21.44 3.21
N PRO A 250 -13.83 21.21 2.92
CA PRO A 250 -14.38 21.35 1.58
C PRO A 250 -13.98 22.71 0.96
N GLY A 251 -13.64 22.70 -0.33
CA GLY A 251 -13.18 23.87 -1.07
C GLY A 251 -11.72 24.26 -0.87
N THR A 252 -10.93 23.48 -0.12
CA THR A 252 -9.48 23.71 0.00
C THR A 252 -8.80 23.35 -1.32
N ASP A 253 -8.10 24.31 -1.93
CA ASP A 253 -7.38 24.08 -3.19
C ASP A 253 -6.21 23.09 -2.99
N TRP A 254 -5.93 22.30 -4.03
CA TRP A 254 -4.89 21.27 -3.97
C TRP A 254 -3.49 21.86 -3.74
N LYS A 255 -3.21 23.10 -4.19
CA LYS A 255 -1.91 23.76 -3.96
C LYS A 255 -1.77 24.14 -2.50
N GLN A 256 -2.82 24.69 -1.89
CA GLN A 256 -2.86 24.97 -0.46
C GLN A 256 -2.66 23.68 0.34
N LEU A 257 -3.32 22.59 -0.05
CA LEU A 257 -3.14 21.29 0.60
C LEU A 257 -1.69 20.78 0.46
N ASN A 258 -1.07 20.98 -0.69
CA ASN A 258 0.33 20.64 -0.92
C ASN A 258 1.29 21.48 -0.06
N GLU A 259 0.98 22.76 0.17
CA GLU A 259 1.73 23.63 1.09
C GLU A 259 1.61 23.15 2.53
N ILE A 260 0.41 22.79 2.99
CA ILE A 260 0.19 22.21 4.33
C ILE A 260 0.99 20.92 4.50
N LYS A 261 0.98 20.04 3.48
CA LYS A 261 1.80 18.82 3.45
C LYS A 261 3.29 19.14 3.58
N ARG A 262 3.80 20.07 2.75
CA ARG A 262 5.22 20.48 2.76
C ARG A 262 5.63 21.05 4.12
N ALA A 263 4.79 21.90 4.72
CA ALA A 263 5.03 22.42 6.07
C ALA A 263 5.12 21.27 7.09
N GLY A 264 4.19 20.31 7.05
CA GLY A 264 4.21 19.14 7.93
C GLY A 264 5.46 18.27 7.80
N LEU A 265 5.95 18.07 6.57
CA LEU A 265 7.21 17.34 6.31
C LEU A 265 8.45 18.13 6.74
N LYS A 266 8.43 19.46 6.65
CA LYS A 266 9.51 20.34 7.13
C LYS A 266 9.60 20.32 8.66
N GLU A 267 8.45 20.24 9.31
CA GLU A 267 8.30 20.14 10.77
C GLU A 267 8.45 18.70 11.28
N ASN A 268 8.69 17.72 10.40
CA ASN A 268 8.79 16.29 10.72
C ASN A 268 7.61 15.76 11.55
N ARG A 269 6.39 16.24 11.27
CA ARG A 269 5.16 15.90 12.04
C ARG A 269 4.79 14.43 11.95
N GLU A 270 5.25 13.71 10.93
CA GLU A 270 5.08 12.27 10.78
C GLU A 270 5.79 11.49 11.89
N LEU A 271 6.94 11.95 12.37
CA LEU A 271 7.72 11.26 13.42
C LEU A 271 6.98 11.22 14.76
N ASN A 272 6.11 12.21 15.00
CA ASN A 272 5.27 12.26 16.20
C ASN A 272 4.25 11.13 16.27
N GLN A 273 3.99 10.42 15.16
CA GLN A 273 2.93 9.42 15.09
C GLN A 273 3.37 8.01 15.50
N MET A 274 4.65 7.81 15.84
CA MET A 274 5.19 6.55 16.37
C MET A 274 4.46 6.06 17.64
N ASP A 275 3.89 6.97 18.42
CA ASP A 275 3.09 6.64 19.60
C ASP A 275 1.63 7.10 19.48
N ASN A 276 1.07 6.98 18.28
CA ASN A 276 -0.30 7.42 18.08
C ASN A 276 -1.33 6.39 18.61
N GLY A 277 -1.97 6.73 19.72
CA GLY A 277 -3.13 6.01 20.25
C GLY A 277 -2.84 4.85 21.20
N GLY A 278 -1.57 4.61 21.57
CA GLY A 278 -1.17 3.66 22.61
C GLY A 278 -1.55 2.19 22.36
N LEU A 279 -2.05 1.85 21.17
CA LEU A 279 -2.51 0.50 20.82
C LEU A 279 -1.40 -0.55 21.01
N LYS A 280 -0.14 -0.16 20.81
CA LYS A 280 1.05 -1.00 21.05
C LYS A 280 1.24 -1.43 22.51
N TYR A 281 0.67 -0.68 23.46
CA TYR A 281 0.75 -1.00 24.89
C TYR A 281 -0.39 -1.92 25.34
N LEU A 282 -1.41 -2.13 24.51
CA LEU A 282 -2.53 -2.99 24.85
C LEU A 282 -2.14 -4.47 24.67
N PRO A 283 -2.61 -5.36 25.56
CA PRO A 283 -2.54 -6.79 25.32
C PRO A 283 -3.20 -7.15 23.97
N PRO A 284 -2.68 -8.14 23.21
CA PRO A 284 -3.17 -8.44 21.86
C PRO A 284 -4.69 -8.63 21.74
N ALA A 285 -5.31 -9.31 22.71
CA ALA A 285 -6.75 -9.52 22.74
C ALA A 285 -7.54 -8.20 22.88
N ALA A 286 -7.06 -7.29 23.73
CA ALA A 286 -7.67 -5.97 23.92
C ALA A 286 -7.50 -5.10 22.67
N GLY A 287 -6.32 -5.11 22.05
CA GLY A 287 -6.08 -4.41 20.79
C GLY A 287 -6.98 -4.91 19.65
N ARG A 288 -7.15 -6.23 19.52
CA ARG A 288 -8.09 -6.84 18.57
C ARG A 288 -9.53 -6.41 18.83
N GLY A 289 -9.96 -6.41 20.10
CA GLY A 289 -11.30 -5.97 20.51
C GLY A 289 -11.56 -4.50 20.16
N LEU A 290 -10.58 -3.62 20.40
CA LEU A 290 -10.68 -2.20 20.04
C LEU A 290 -10.79 -2.01 18.52
N LEU A 291 -9.93 -2.65 17.73
CA LEU A 291 -9.98 -2.56 16.25
C LEU A 291 -11.31 -3.08 15.70
N ARG A 292 -11.82 -4.19 16.22
CA ARG A 292 -13.14 -4.72 15.85
C ARG A 292 -14.25 -3.71 16.18
N THR A 293 -14.19 -3.07 17.35
CA THR A 293 -15.17 -2.07 17.77
C THR A 293 -15.14 -0.84 16.87
N LEU A 294 -13.96 -0.33 16.55
CA LEU A 294 -13.77 0.79 15.62
C LEU A 294 -14.32 0.48 14.23
N ASN A 295 -14.09 -0.75 13.73
CA ASN A 295 -14.65 -1.18 12.46
C ASN A 295 -16.18 -1.19 12.47
N VAL A 296 -16.79 -1.78 13.51
CA VAL A 296 -18.26 -1.83 13.66
C VAL A 296 -18.84 -0.42 13.78
N LEU A 297 -18.20 0.45 14.55
CA LEU A 297 -18.62 1.85 14.71
C LEU A 297 -18.54 2.58 13.36
N GLY A 298 -17.43 2.43 12.64
CA GLY A 298 -17.25 3.03 11.32
C GLY A 298 -18.27 2.53 10.30
N ALA A 299 -18.55 1.22 10.28
CA ALA A 299 -19.54 0.62 9.38
C ALA A 299 -20.96 1.10 9.68
N ARG A 300 -21.32 1.24 10.97
CA ARG A 300 -22.69 1.61 11.39
C ARG A 300 -22.96 3.12 11.36
N THR A 301 -21.96 3.93 11.67
CA THR A 301 -22.15 5.38 11.89
C THR A 301 -21.45 6.24 10.84
N GLY A 302 -20.60 5.64 10.00
CA GLY A 302 -19.75 6.37 9.05
C GLY A 302 -18.65 7.20 9.72
N ARG A 303 -18.39 7.01 11.02
CA ARG A 303 -17.36 7.75 11.75
C ARG A 303 -16.09 6.93 11.92
N ASN A 304 -14.97 7.46 11.43
CA ASN A 304 -13.70 6.76 11.30
C ASN A 304 -12.55 7.61 11.87
N LEU A 305 -11.38 6.98 12.06
CA LEU A 305 -10.16 7.62 12.57
C LEU A 305 -9.57 8.62 11.57
N ALA A 306 -9.74 8.34 10.29
CA ALA A 306 -9.45 9.21 9.16
C ALA A 306 -10.54 9.05 8.10
N SER A 307 -10.73 10.07 7.26
CA SER A 307 -11.66 10.05 6.12
C SER A 307 -11.18 9.12 5.02
N ALA A 308 -9.88 9.16 4.73
CA ALA A 308 -9.22 8.35 3.72
C ALA A 308 -7.71 8.31 3.94
N THR A 309 -7.07 7.29 3.39
CA THR A 309 -5.63 7.25 3.12
C THR A 309 -5.41 7.47 1.64
N VAL A 310 -4.49 8.36 1.27
CA VAL A 310 -4.09 8.55 -0.13
C VAL A 310 -2.58 8.47 -0.20
N SER A 311 -2.07 7.70 -1.15
CA SER A 311 -0.64 7.44 -1.30
C SER A 311 -0.22 7.40 -2.77
N HIS A 312 1.02 7.80 -3.04
CA HIS A 312 1.62 7.81 -4.37
C HIS A 312 2.96 7.07 -4.27
N MET A 313 3.08 5.93 -4.95
CA MET A 313 4.22 5.01 -4.83
C MET A 313 5.33 5.26 -5.83
N GLY A 314 5.25 6.38 -6.55
CA GLY A 314 6.30 6.86 -7.42
C GLY A 314 5.94 6.74 -8.90
N ARG A 315 6.92 7.10 -9.72
CA ARG A 315 6.88 6.99 -11.17
C ARG A 315 7.87 5.92 -11.59
N TYR A 316 7.46 5.06 -12.51
CA TYR A 316 8.22 3.92 -12.96
C TYR A 316 8.44 4.03 -14.47
N ASP A 317 9.69 3.81 -14.88
CA ASP A 317 10.03 3.55 -16.25
C ASP A 317 9.76 2.06 -16.56
N LEU A 318 8.93 1.79 -17.55
CA LEU A 318 8.55 0.41 -17.91
C LEU A 318 9.72 -0.34 -18.55
N ASP A 319 10.64 0.38 -19.20
CA ASP A 319 11.83 -0.23 -19.82
C ASP A 319 12.83 -0.67 -18.73
N GLU A 320 12.96 0.09 -17.65
CA GLU A 320 13.77 -0.32 -16.48
C GLU A 320 13.17 -1.52 -15.72
N LEU A 321 11.86 -1.75 -15.85
CA LEU A 321 11.17 -2.90 -15.28
C LEU A 321 11.17 -4.12 -16.21
N ALA A 322 11.54 -3.95 -17.48
CA ALA A 322 11.57 -5.03 -18.44
C ALA A 322 12.62 -6.09 -18.06
N VAL A 323 12.33 -7.33 -18.45
CA VAL A 323 13.23 -8.48 -18.27
C VAL A 323 13.23 -9.30 -19.56
N PRO A 324 14.23 -10.17 -19.79
CA PRO A 324 14.26 -10.99 -21.00
C PRO A 324 12.95 -11.76 -21.21
N GLY A 325 12.30 -11.53 -22.37
CA GLY A 325 11.05 -12.19 -22.74
C GLY A 325 9.76 -11.57 -22.17
N PHE A 326 9.85 -10.54 -21.32
CA PHE A 326 8.68 -9.89 -20.73
C PHE A 326 8.79 -8.36 -20.73
N SER A 327 7.81 -7.70 -21.33
CA SER A 327 7.72 -6.24 -21.43
C SER A 327 6.56 -5.72 -20.58
N PRO A 328 6.83 -5.10 -19.42
CA PRO A 328 5.82 -4.48 -18.60
C PRO A 328 5.05 -3.42 -19.38
N THR A 329 3.74 -3.42 -19.19
CA THR A 329 2.84 -2.40 -19.71
C THR A 329 2.30 -1.54 -18.58
N ALA A 330 2.03 -2.11 -17.40
CA ALA A 330 1.50 -1.38 -16.27
C ALA A 330 2.13 -1.86 -14.95
N ILE A 331 2.20 -0.96 -13.98
CA ILE A 331 2.52 -1.27 -12.59
C ILE A 331 1.47 -0.64 -11.68
N LYS A 332 0.89 -1.45 -10.79
CA LYS A 332 -0.16 -1.04 -9.86
C LYS A 332 0.20 -1.49 -8.45
N VAL A 333 -0.05 -0.64 -7.46
CA VAL A 333 0.02 -1.03 -6.04
C VAL A 333 -1.39 -1.29 -5.53
N MET A 334 -1.74 -2.52 -5.19
CA MET A 334 -3.06 -2.83 -4.61
C MET A 334 -3.00 -2.62 -3.10
N PRO A 335 -3.82 -1.71 -2.54
CA PRO A 335 -3.84 -1.46 -1.10
C PRO A 335 -4.47 -2.63 -0.36
N GLN A 336 -3.92 -2.94 0.81
CA GLN A 336 -4.52 -3.85 1.77
C GLN A 336 -5.83 -3.28 2.33
N HIS A 337 -6.84 -4.13 2.49
CA HIS A 337 -8.07 -3.73 3.19
C HIS A 337 -7.80 -3.55 4.68
N SER A 338 -7.89 -2.32 5.19
CA SER A 338 -7.77 -2.04 6.62
C SER A 338 -9.14 -1.82 7.26
N VAL A 339 -9.42 -2.54 8.34
CA VAL A 339 -10.64 -2.29 9.13
C VAL A 339 -10.64 -0.94 9.85
N ALA A 340 -9.46 -0.34 10.03
CA ALA A 340 -9.29 0.95 10.70
C ALA A 340 -9.52 2.15 9.77
N MET A 341 -9.36 1.96 8.46
CA MET A 341 -9.45 3.02 7.45
C MET A 341 -10.55 2.68 6.43
N PRO A 342 -11.58 3.52 6.27
CA PRO A 342 -12.73 3.19 5.43
C PRO A 342 -12.41 3.22 3.94
N LEU A 343 -11.40 3.98 3.53
CA LEU A 343 -11.05 4.25 2.14
C LEU A 343 -9.53 4.42 2.03
N LEU A 344 -8.90 3.64 1.16
CA LEU A 344 -7.48 3.73 0.84
C LEU A 344 -7.34 3.85 -0.68
N MET A 345 -6.59 4.84 -1.14
CA MET A 345 -6.25 5.04 -2.54
C MET A 345 -4.73 4.98 -2.72
N GLY A 346 -4.29 4.16 -3.68
CA GLY A 346 -2.91 4.05 -4.11
C GLY A 346 -2.77 4.55 -5.55
N MET A 347 -1.67 5.24 -5.84
CA MET A 347 -1.35 5.72 -7.18
C MET A 347 0.07 5.33 -7.56
N THR A 348 0.26 4.93 -8.81
CA THR A 348 1.56 4.77 -9.47
C THR A 348 1.50 5.45 -10.83
N GLU A 349 2.60 6.01 -11.30
CA GLU A 349 2.70 6.56 -12.66
C GLU A 349 3.64 5.69 -13.50
N CYS A 350 3.27 5.36 -14.73
CA CYS A 350 4.12 4.64 -15.67
C CYS A 350 3.65 4.89 -17.11
N GLY A 351 4.53 4.90 -18.11
CA GLY A 351 4.14 5.03 -19.53
C GLY A 351 3.17 6.18 -19.85
N GLY A 352 3.34 7.36 -19.23
CA GLY A 352 2.47 8.53 -19.44
C GLY A 352 1.07 8.44 -18.83
N ARG A 353 0.78 7.40 -18.04
CA ARG A 353 -0.50 7.19 -17.33
C ARG A 353 -0.34 7.08 -15.83
N THR A 354 -1.43 7.31 -15.11
CA THR A 354 -1.54 7.06 -13.67
C THR A 354 -2.45 5.86 -13.43
N GLU A 355 -1.96 4.86 -12.71
CA GLU A 355 -2.76 3.74 -12.24
C GLU A 355 -3.27 4.05 -10.82
N LEU A 356 -4.59 4.22 -10.69
CA LEU A 356 -5.28 4.44 -9.43
C LEU A 356 -5.92 3.14 -8.95
N THR A 357 -5.62 2.75 -7.73
CA THR A 357 -6.19 1.57 -7.06
C THR A 357 -6.88 1.98 -5.78
N VAL A 358 -8.00 1.33 -5.46
CA VAL A 358 -8.83 1.72 -4.32
C VAL A 358 -9.32 0.50 -3.55
N SER A 359 -9.12 0.54 -2.24
CA SER A 359 -9.77 -0.34 -1.27
C SER A 359 -10.78 0.49 -0.48
N VAL A 360 -12.04 0.06 -0.44
CA VAL A 360 -13.07 0.72 0.39
C VAL A 360 -13.88 -0.29 1.20
N ARG A 361 -14.31 0.08 2.41
CA ARG A 361 -15.33 -0.66 3.16
C ARG A 361 -16.65 -0.68 2.37
N ASN A 362 -17.14 -1.86 2.05
CA ASN A 362 -18.39 -2.04 1.32
C ASN A 362 -19.63 -1.89 2.22
N GLY A 363 -20.78 -1.71 1.58
CA GLY A 363 -22.13 -1.71 2.14
C GLY A 363 -23.11 -1.18 1.10
N ARG A 364 -24.41 -1.30 1.37
CA ARG A 364 -25.46 -0.85 0.44
C ARG A 364 -25.19 0.54 -0.15
N GLY A 365 -25.18 0.63 -1.48
CA GLY A 365 -24.99 1.87 -2.22
C GLY A 365 -23.54 2.38 -2.29
N ILE A 366 -22.56 1.66 -1.73
CA ILE A 366 -21.15 2.09 -1.75
C ILE A 366 -20.52 1.86 -3.13
N GLU A 367 -20.84 0.76 -3.80
CA GLU A 367 -20.29 0.43 -5.11
C GLU A 367 -20.60 1.52 -6.15
N GLU A 368 -21.87 1.93 -6.27
CA GLU A 368 -22.28 2.94 -7.24
C GLU A 368 -21.67 4.31 -6.93
N ARG A 369 -21.56 4.65 -5.63
CA ARG A 369 -20.89 5.89 -5.19
C ARG A 369 -19.38 5.85 -5.46
N LEU A 370 -18.75 4.69 -5.29
CA LEU A 370 -17.34 4.48 -5.57
C LEU A 370 -17.07 4.68 -7.05
N ASP A 371 -17.80 3.99 -7.93
CA ASP A 371 -17.62 4.12 -9.37
C ASP A 371 -17.86 5.56 -9.84
N ALA A 372 -18.92 6.22 -9.36
CA ALA A 372 -19.17 7.62 -9.69
C ALA A 372 -18.06 8.57 -9.21
N LEU A 373 -17.44 8.30 -8.05
CA LEU A 373 -16.30 9.08 -7.54
C LEU A 373 -15.05 8.83 -8.38
N LEU A 374 -14.75 7.56 -8.71
CA LEU A 374 -13.61 7.19 -9.54
C LEU A 374 -13.71 7.83 -10.93
N ASP A 375 -14.88 7.79 -11.55
CA ASP A 375 -15.09 8.40 -12.85
C ASP A 375 -14.92 9.93 -12.81
N ARG A 376 -15.32 10.58 -11.70
CA ARG A 376 -15.02 12.01 -11.49
C ARG A 376 -13.51 12.24 -11.37
N ILE A 377 -12.80 11.44 -10.57
CA ILE A 377 -11.34 11.55 -10.41
C ILE A 377 -10.64 11.39 -11.76
N VAL A 378 -11.00 10.38 -12.54
CA VAL A 378 -10.43 10.14 -13.88
C VAL A 378 -10.63 11.37 -14.77
N ARG A 379 -11.87 11.84 -14.93
CA ARG A 379 -12.17 13.02 -15.77
C ARG A 379 -11.44 14.28 -15.31
N THR A 380 -11.42 14.56 -14.00
CA THR A 380 -10.73 15.72 -13.45
C THR A 380 -9.23 15.65 -13.72
N LEU A 381 -8.59 14.51 -13.44
CA LEU A 381 -7.15 14.40 -13.66
C LEU A 381 -6.76 14.40 -15.13
N GLU A 382 -7.54 13.78 -16.03
CA GLU A 382 -7.27 13.83 -17.48
C GLU A 382 -7.48 15.23 -18.09
N SER A 383 -8.39 16.03 -17.53
CA SER A 383 -8.62 17.41 -17.97
C SER A 383 -7.60 18.41 -17.42
N GLU A 384 -7.16 18.22 -16.17
CA GLU A 384 -6.28 19.17 -15.48
C GLU A 384 -4.79 18.84 -15.59
N LEU A 385 -4.45 17.59 -15.86
CA LEU A 385 -3.08 17.13 -16.09
C LEU A 385 -2.86 16.91 -17.58
N THR A 386 -1.80 17.48 -18.12
CA THR A 386 -1.44 17.28 -19.52
C THR A 386 -0.97 15.84 -19.72
N PRO A 387 -1.41 15.12 -20.79
CA PRO A 387 -0.77 13.88 -21.20
C PRO A 387 0.69 14.19 -21.45
N THR A 388 1.59 13.67 -20.62
CA THR A 388 3.01 13.84 -20.88
C THR A 388 3.34 12.81 -21.95
N ASN A 389 3.41 13.24 -23.22
CA ASN A 389 3.93 12.40 -24.28
C ASN A 389 5.29 11.87 -23.81
N SER A 390 5.41 10.55 -23.67
CA SER A 390 6.67 9.87 -23.37
C SER A 390 7.69 9.94 -24.52
N ASP A 391 7.41 10.72 -25.57
CA ASP A 391 8.34 11.04 -26.65
C ASP A 391 8.82 12.50 -26.55
N ALA A 392 9.72 12.77 -25.62
CA ALA A 392 10.55 13.98 -25.65
C ALA A 392 11.86 13.78 -24.87
N GLY A 393 12.70 12.87 -25.36
CA GLY A 393 14.08 12.70 -24.90
C GLY A 393 14.79 11.65 -25.72
N ARG A 394 15.41 12.09 -26.82
CA ARG A 394 16.43 11.32 -27.55
C ARG A 394 17.63 11.02 -26.67
#